data_AF-A0A662CIM7-F1
#
_entry.id   AF-A0A662CIM7-F1
#
_cell.length_a   1.000
_cell.length_b   1.000
_cell.length_c   1.000
_cell.angle_alpha   90.00
_cell.angle_beta   90.00
_cell.angle_gamma   90.00
#
_symmetry.space_group_name_H-M   'P 1'
#
loop_
_entity.id
_entity.type
_entity.pdbx_description
1 polymer ?
#
loop_
_entity_poly.entity_id
_entity_poly.type
_entity_poly.pdbx_seq_one_letter_code
_entity_poly.pdbx_strand_id
1 'polypeptide(L)'
;MLFNSIEFVLFLPIVLLLYWFGTRRNIRVQNMLLLAASYFFYGWWDWRFLSLIIISSVVDYSVGLALAKNTDEKRRKLLLLTSVLVNIGFLGFFKYFNFF
;
A
#
# COMPACT_ATOMS: atom_id res chain seq x y z
N MET A 1 -7.89 -12.42 -3.36
CA MET A 1 -9.26 -12.65 -2.86
C MET A 1 -10.14 -11.61 -3.50
N LEU A 2 -11.32 -11.98 -4.03
CA LEU A 2 -12.22 -10.98 -4.65
C LEU A 2 -13.12 -10.34 -3.59
N PHE A 3 -13.52 -9.09 -3.78
CA PHE A 3 -14.40 -8.40 -2.83
C PHE A 3 -15.77 -9.08 -2.66
N ASN A 4 -16.27 -9.71 -3.72
CA ASN A 4 -17.55 -10.44 -3.71
C ASN A 4 -17.42 -11.93 -3.34
N SER A 5 -16.32 -12.32 -2.67
CA SER A 5 -16.04 -13.72 -2.33
C SER A 5 -16.31 -14.01 -0.85
N ILE A 6 -16.63 -15.27 -0.52
CA ILE A 6 -16.90 -15.71 0.87
C ILE A 6 -15.66 -15.52 1.72
N GLU A 7 -14.49 -15.77 1.14
CA GLU A 7 -13.19 -15.55 1.75
C GLU A 7 -13.06 -14.11 2.25
N PHE A 8 -13.55 -13.11 1.49
CA PHE A 8 -13.48 -11.70 1.90
C PHE A 8 -14.39 -11.39 3.08
N VAL A 9 -15.60 -11.95 3.05
CA VAL A 9 -16.58 -11.81 4.13
C VAL A 9 -16.05 -12.40 5.44
N LEU A 10 -15.22 -13.45 5.40
CA LEU A 10 -14.58 -14.02 6.59
C LEU A 10 -13.32 -13.25 6.99
N PHE A 11 -12.48 -12.88 6.02
CA PHE A 11 -11.22 -12.18 6.24
C PHE A 11 -11.42 -10.84 6.94
N LEU A 12 -12.37 -10.03 6.50
CA LEU A 12 -12.58 -8.67 7.01
C LEU A 12 -12.92 -8.65 8.52
N PRO A 13 -13.93 -9.39 9.03
CA PRO A 13 -14.19 -9.49 10.46
C PRO A 13 -13.00 -9.98 11.27
N ILE A 14 -12.25 -10.98 10.77
CA ILE A 14 -11.07 -11.50 11.47
C ILE A 14 -10.02 -10.39 11.65
N VAL A 15 -9.69 -9.67 10.58
CA VAL A 15 -8.72 -8.57 10.62
C VAL A 15 -9.21 -7.47 11.56
N LEU A 16 -10.49 -7.10 11.51
CA LEU A 16 -11.07 -6.08 12.39
C LEU A 16 -11.03 -6.50 13.86
N LEU A 17 -11.37 -7.76 14.19
CA LEU A 17 -11.30 -8.27 15.56
C LEU A 17 -9.86 -8.25 16.08
N LEU A 18 -8.87 -8.67 15.28
CA LEU A 18 -7.46 -8.58 15.66
C LEU A 18 -6.98 -7.13 15.82
N TYR A 19 -7.45 -6.21 14.99
CA TYR A 19 -7.15 -4.78 15.10
C TYR A 19 -7.70 -4.19 16.41
N TRP A 20 -8.96 -4.46 16.74
CA TRP A 20 -9.64 -3.87 17.89
C TRP A 20 -9.26 -4.51 19.23
N PHE A 21 -9.08 -5.83 19.27
CA PHE A 21 -8.85 -6.57 20.50
C PHE A 21 -7.39 -7.02 20.67
N GLY A 22 -6.78 -7.51 19.59
CA GLY A 22 -5.42 -8.10 19.66
C GLY A 22 -4.29 -7.08 19.71
N THR A 23 -4.44 -5.94 19.05
CA THR A 23 -3.32 -5.00 18.82
C THR A 23 -3.54 -3.61 19.44
N ARG A 24 -4.64 -3.41 20.18
CA ARG A 24 -5.08 -2.13 20.76
C ARG A 24 -4.04 -1.36 21.57
N ARG A 25 -3.08 -2.05 22.19
CA ARG A 25 -2.08 -1.44 23.08
C ARG A 25 -0.94 -0.74 22.34
N ASN A 26 -0.72 -1.04 21.06
CA ASN A 26 0.43 -0.51 20.33
C ASN A 26 0.07 -0.16 18.89
N ILE A 27 0.07 1.15 18.59
CA ILE A 27 -0.23 1.68 17.26
C ILE A 27 0.71 1.16 16.17
N ARG A 28 1.98 0.86 16.50
CA ARG A 28 2.92 0.28 15.54
C ARG A 28 2.49 -1.12 15.14
N VAL A 29 2.04 -1.92 16.10
CA VAL A 29 1.56 -3.28 15.85
C VAL A 29 0.25 -3.25 15.07
N GLN A 30 -0.65 -2.30 15.36
CA GLN A 30 -1.86 -2.08 14.56
C GLN A 30 -1.52 -1.76 13.10
N ASN A 31 -0.61 -0.82 12.85
CA ASN A 31 -0.20 -0.46 11.50
C ASN A 31 0.48 -1.63 10.78
N MET A 32 1.32 -2.40 11.47
CA MET A 32 1.93 -3.61 10.88
C MET A 32 0.89 -4.69 10.56
N LEU A 33 -0.10 -4.89 11.42
CA LEU A 33 -1.20 -5.82 11.15
C LEU A 33 -1.99 -5.40 9.91
N LEU A 34 -2.36 -4.12 9.80
CA LEU A 34 -3.10 -3.61 8.65
C LEU A 34 -2.27 -3.69 7.37
N LEU A 35 -0.97 -3.39 7.44
CA LEU A 35 -0.06 -3.51 6.30
C LEU A 35 0.05 -4.96 5.83
N ALA A 36 0.28 -5.90 6.75
CA ALA A 36 0.37 -7.32 6.45
C ALA A 36 -0.96 -7.87 5.89
N ALA A 37 -2.09 -7.49 6.48
CA ALA A 37 -3.42 -7.85 6.00
C ALA A 37 -3.67 -7.30 4.59
N SER A 38 -3.29 -6.05 4.32
CA SER A 38 -3.41 -5.45 2.99
C SER A 38 -2.59 -6.20 1.95
N TYR A 39 -1.31 -6.49 2.24
CA TYR A 39 -0.44 -7.24 1.32
C TYR A 39 -0.92 -8.67 1.11
N PHE A 40 -1.42 -9.34 2.15
CA PHE A 40 -2.03 -10.66 2.02
C PHE A 40 -3.27 -10.62 1.12
N PHE A 41 -4.17 -9.65 1.34
CA PHE A 41 -5.37 -9.48 0.54
C PHE A 41 -5.05 -9.29 -0.96
N TYR A 42 -4.15 -8.36 -1.26
CA TYR A 42 -3.75 -8.06 -2.64
C TYR A 42 -2.96 -9.22 -3.27
N GLY A 43 -2.03 -9.83 -2.52
CA GLY A 43 -1.24 -10.97 -2.98
C GLY A 43 -2.06 -12.23 -3.26
N TRP A 44 -3.20 -12.41 -2.57
CA TRP A 44 -4.10 -13.53 -2.81
C TRP A 44 -4.74 -13.48 -4.19
N TRP A 45 -4.98 -12.28 -4.75
CA TRP A 45 -5.58 -12.18 -6.08
C TRP A 45 -4.56 -12.52 -7.17
N ASP A 46 -3.40 -11.86 -7.14
CA ASP A 46 -2.28 -12.19 -8.02
C ASP A 46 -0.98 -11.62 -7.43
N TRP A 47 -0.05 -12.52 -7.12
CA TRP A 47 1.23 -12.21 -6.49
C TRP A 47 2.14 -11.33 -7.38
N ARG A 48 1.96 -11.30 -8.70
CA ARG A 48 2.76 -10.46 -9.60
C ARG A 48 2.55 -8.98 -9.29
N PHE A 49 1.30 -8.59 -9.07
CA PHE A 49 0.93 -7.21 -8.71
C PHE A 49 1.22 -6.86 -7.25
N LEU A 50 1.51 -7.85 -6.39
CA LEU A 50 1.96 -7.59 -5.03
C LEU A 50 3.30 -6.83 -5.03
N SER A 51 4.22 -7.20 -5.92
CA SER A 51 5.51 -6.52 -6.07
C SER A 51 5.33 -5.03 -6.37
N LEU A 52 4.39 -4.70 -7.25
CA LEU A 52 4.03 -3.31 -7.59
C LEU A 52 3.51 -2.55 -6.38
N ILE A 53 2.61 -3.15 -5.61
CA ILE A 53 2.00 -2.50 -4.44
C ILE A 53 3.06 -2.26 -3.37
N ILE A 54 3.96 -3.23 -3.14
CA ILE A 54 5.09 -3.07 -2.20
C ILE A 54 5.98 -1.91 -2.65
N ILE A 55 6.38 -1.87 -3.92
CA ILE A 55 7.27 -0.81 -4.43
C ILE A 55 6.59 0.55 -4.34
N SER A 56 5.34 0.68 -4.80
CA SER A 56 4.56 1.92 -4.69
C SER A 56 4.45 2.38 -3.24
N SER A 57 4.08 1.48 -2.33
CA SER A 57 3.96 1.79 -0.90
C SER A 57 5.28 2.29 -0.29
N VAL A 58 6.40 1.63 -0.61
CA VAL A 58 7.73 2.01 -0.09
C VAL A 58 8.17 3.36 -0.65
N VAL A 59 7.96 3.61 -1.95
CA VAL A 59 8.28 4.88 -2.59
C VAL A 59 7.45 6.00 -1.96
N ASP A 60 6.13 5.84 -1.88
CA ASP A 60 5.24 6.88 -1.38
C ASP A 60 5.46 7.14 0.12
N TYR A 61 5.71 6.10 0.91
CA TYR A 61 6.07 6.25 2.32
C TYR A 61 7.38 7.00 2.50
N SER A 62 8.42 6.63 1.73
CA SER A 62 9.74 7.28 1.80
C SER A 62 9.68 8.74 1.35
N VAL A 63 8.95 9.01 0.26
CA VAL A 63 8.70 10.37 -0.24
C VAL A 63 7.92 11.19 0.79
N GLY A 64 6.89 10.63 1.40
CA GLY A 64 6.11 11.29 2.46
C GLY A 64 6.98 11.68 3.67
N LEU A 65 7.85 10.78 4.13
CA LEU A 65 8.80 11.08 5.20
C LEU A 65 9.83 12.15 4.78
N ALA A 66 10.33 12.09 3.55
CA ALA A 66 11.27 13.07 3.03
C ALA A 66 10.63 14.46 2.87
N LEU A 67 9.36 14.52 2.47
CA LEU A 67 8.58 15.76 2.37
C LEU A 67 8.36 16.42 3.72
N ALA A 68 8.11 15.63 4.77
CA ALA A 68 7.93 16.14 6.12
C ALA A 68 9.22 16.76 6.68
N LYS A 69 10.39 16.23 6.31
CA LYS A 69 11.70 16.70 6.78
C LYS A 69 12.27 17.88 6.00
N ASN A 70 11.86 18.06 4.74
CA ASN A 70 12.38 19.13 3.90
C ASN A 70 11.51 20.40 3.99
N THR A 71 12.17 21.54 4.23
CA THR A 71 11.55 22.88 4.22
C THR A 71 11.74 23.61 2.89
N ASP A 72 12.72 23.21 2.08
CA ASP A 72 12.96 23.77 0.74
C ASP A 72 11.85 23.34 -0.24
N GLU A 73 11.11 24.32 -0.74
CA GLU A 73 9.99 24.13 -1.66
C GLU A 73 10.41 23.42 -2.96
N LYS A 74 11.61 23.70 -3.48
CA LYS A 74 12.09 23.08 -4.73
C LYS A 74 12.30 21.58 -4.56
N ARG A 75 12.95 21.18 -3.47
CA ARG A 75 13.18 19.75 -3.14
C ARG A 75 11.87 19.03 -2.88
N ARG A 76 10.92 19.68 -2.20
CA ARG A 76 9.58 19.10 -1.97
C ARG A 76 8.82 18.87 -3.28
N LYS A 77 8.84 19.83 -4.20
CA LYS A 77 8.23 19.66 -5.54
C LYS A 77 8.86 18.49 -6.30
N LEU A 78 10.18 18.37 -6.24
CA LEU A 78 10.91 17.27 -6.88
C LEU A 78 10.52 15.91 -6.30
N LEU A 79 10.46 15.78 -4.97
CA LEU A 79 10.03 14.57 -4.28
C LEU A 79 8.58 14.17 -4.65
N LEU A 80 7.66 15.13 -4.67
CA LEU A 80 6.27 14.90 -5.10
C LEU A 80 6.21 14.44 -6.56
N LEU A 81 6.96 15.11 -7.45
CA LEU A 81 7.03 14.74 -8.86
C LEU A 81 7.51 13.30 -9.03
N THR A 82 8.53 12.88 -8.26
CA THR A 82 9.02 11.49 -8.27
C THR A 82 7.93 10.49 -7.90
N SER A 83 7.19 10.70 -6.80
CA SER A 83 6.08 9.80 -6.40
C SER A 83 4.97 9.75 -7.45
N VAL A 84 4.58 10.91 -8.01
CA VAL A 84 3.57 10.99 -9.06
C VAL A 84 4.00 10.26 -10.32
N LEU A 85 5.25 10.46 -10.77
CA LEU A 85 5.79 9.79 -11.96
C LEU A 85 5.85 8.28 -11.79
N VAL A 86 6.23 7.79 -10.60
CA VAL A 86 6.24 6.34 -10.31
C VAL A 86 4.82 5.76 -10.38
N ASN A 87 3.84 6.40 -9.73
CA ASN A 87 2.45 5.93 -9.74
C ASN A 87 1.82 5.99 -11.14
N ILE A 88 2.04 7.07 -11.89
CA ILE A 88 1.58 7.18 -13.29
C ILE A 88 2.32 6.18 -14.17
N GLY A 89 3.60 5.94 -13.94
CA GLY A 89 4.39 4.94 -14.65
C GLY A 89 3.82 3.54 -14.46
N PHE A 90 3.47 3.17 -13.22
CA PHE A 90 2.78 1.91 -12.93
C PHE A 90 1.42 1.82 -13.62
N LEU A 91 0.62 2.89 -13.58
CA LEU A 91 -0.64 2.94 -14.29
C LEU A 91 -0.44 2.75 -15.81
N GLY A 92 0.50 3.47 -16.42
CA GLY A 92 0.83 3.35 -17.83
C GLY A 92 1.25 1.93 -18.21
N PHE A 93 2.22 1.36 -17.48
CA PHE A 93 2.77 0.05 -17.77
C PHE A 93 1.75 -1.09 -17.55
N PHE A 94 1.09 -1.13 -16.39
CA PHE A 94 0.23 -2.25 -16.03
C PHE A 94 -1.20 -2.15 -16.57
N LYS A 95 -1.73 -0.94 -16.78
CA LYS A 95 -3.09 -0.76 -17.29
C LYS A 95 -3.14 -0.54 -18.79
N TYR A 96 -2.19 0.20 -19.37
CA TYR A 96 -2.30 0.70 -20.74
C TYR A 96 -1.35 0.04 -21.74
N PHE A 97 -0.21 -0.49 -21.30
CA PHE A 97 0.74 -1.15 -22.20
C PHE A 97 0.39 -2.61 -22.52
N ASN A 98 -0.70 -3.18 -21.95
CA ASN A 98 -1.12 -4.57 -22.17
C ASN A 98 0.04 -5.59 -22.03
N PHE A 99 0.95 -5.39 -21.06
CA PHE A 99 2.01 -6.36 -20.79
C PHE A 99 1.50 -7.68 -20.18
N PHE A 100 0.19 -7.78 -19.91
CA PHE A 100 -0.55 -8.97 -19.50
C PHE A 100 -1.99 -8.93 -20.02
#